data_AF-A0AAE0SRX2-F1
#
_entry.id   AF-A0AAE0SRX2-F1
#
_cell.length_a   1.000
_cell.length_b   1.000
_cell.length_c   1.000
_cell.angle_alpha   90.00
_cell.angle_beta   90.00
_cell.angle_gamma   90.00
#
_symmetry.space_group_name_H-M   'P 1'
#
loop_
_entity.id
_entity.type
_entity.pdbx_description
1 polymer ?
#
loop_
_entity_poly.entity_id
_entity_poly.type
_entity_poly.pdbx_seq_one_letter_code
_entity_poly.pdbx_strand_id
1 'polypeptide(L)'
;MTRNLATEALLGKLGKRFGVTLEQTRWVSRFEARKRHPGESIDGDEDSLRQMAQKAFSSLGTVAQDAIALNQLYKAISLEMKYRCMDTECKLVAEADDVIERYEAVMWIIMQRNKLSEA
;
A
#
# COMPACT_ATOMS: atom_id res chain seq x y z
N MET A 1 -22.09 32.12 -35.64
CA MET A 1 -21.66 30.78 -35.17
C MET A 1 -21.49 30.81 -33.65
N THR A 2 -22.58 30.66 -32.90
CA THR A 2 -22.56 30.55 -31.43
C THR A 2 -22.25 29.10 -31.06
N ARG A 3 -20.98 28.80 -30.79
CA ARG A 3 -20.59 27.51 -30.21
C ARG A 3 -21.31 27.36 -28.86
N ASN A 4 -22.01 26.24 -28.67
CA ASN A 4 -22.80 25.95 -27.48
C ASN A 4 -21.88 25.75 -26.25
N LEU A 5 -21.51 26.85 -25.60
CA LEU A 5 -20.73 26.87 -24.36
C LEU A 5 -21.39 26.05 -23.24
N ALA A 6 -22.72 25.93 -23.25
CA ALA A 6 -23.48 25.15 -22.27
C ALA A 6 -23.22 23.63 -22.39
N THR A 7 -23.09 23.09 -23.60
CA THR A 7 -22.81 21.67 -23.82
C THR A 7 -21.37 21.32 -23.47
N GLU A 8 -20.41 22.21 -23.74
CA GLU A 8 -19.01 22.01 -23.33
C GLU A 8 -18.86 22.03 -21.80
N ALA A 9 -19.58 22.93 -21.11
CA ALA A 9 -19.58 22.98 -19.65
C ALA A 9 -20.21 21.73 -19.00
N LEU A 10 -21.26 21.18 -19.60
CA LEU A 10 -21.90 19.93 -19.15
C LEU A 10 -21.00 18.71 -19.41
N LEU A 11 -20.40 18.61 -20.59
CA LEU A 11 -19.42 17.56 -20.91
C LEU A 11 -18.19 17.63 -20.01
N GLY A 12 -17.69 18.83 -19.71
CA GLY A 12 -16.61 19.03 -18.74
C GLY A 12 -16.99 18.58 -17.33
N LYS A 13 -18.21 18.88 -16.88
CA LYS A 13 -18.73 18.42 -15.58
C LYS A 13 -18.94 16.90 -15.54
N LEU A 14 -19.42 16.29 -16.62
CA LEU A 14 -19.55 14.83 -16.73
C LEU A 14 -18.17 14.16 -16.73
N GLY A 15 -17.24 14.61 -17.57
CA GLY A 15 -15.88 14.08 -17.61
C GLY A 15 -15.16 14.20 -16.27
N LYS A 16 -15.36 15.31 -15.56
CA LYS A 16 -14.79 15.53 -14.23
C LYS A 16 -15.43 14.66 -13.14
N ARG A 17 -16.72 14.32 -13.25
CA ARG A 17 -17.40 13.42 -12.30
C ARG A 17 -17.12 11.95 -12.59
N PHE A 18 -17.32 11.52 -13.83
CA PHE A 18 -17.16 10.13 -14.22
C PHE A 18 -15.69 9.72 -14.39
N GLY A 19 -14.83 10.59 -14.93
CA GLY A 19 -13.41 10.30 -15.12
C GLY A 19 -12.63 10.20 -13.81
N VAL A 20 -12.91 11.09 -12.85
CA VAL A 20 -12.29 11.02 -11.50
C VAL A 20 -12.74 9.75 -10.77
N THR A 21 -14.02 9.38 -10.90
CA THR A 21 -14.56 8.17 -10.24
C THR A 21 -14.00 6.89 -10.88
N LEU A 22 -13.84 6.84 -12.20
CA LEU A 22 -13.27 5.68 -12.91
C LEU A 22 -11.80 5.46 -12.57
N GLU A 23 -10.98 6.51 -12.60
CA GLU A 23 -9.56 6.41 -12.24
C GLU A 23 -9.39 6.04 -10.77
N GLN A 24 -10.18 6.64 -9.87
CA GLN A 24 -10.17 6.27 -8.45
C GLN A 24 -10.54 4.80 -8.24
N THR A 25 -11.62 4.32 -8.88
CA THR A 25 -12.05 2.92 -8.79
C THR A 25 -10.96 1.98 -9.27
N ARG A 26 -10.25 2.33 -10.34
CA ARG A 26 -9.11 1.56 -10.86
C ARG A 26 -7.97 1.47 -9.84
N TRP A 27 -7.65 2.57 -9.16
CA TRP A 27 -6.63 2.58 -8.12
C TRP A 27 -7.05 1.78 -6.89
N VAL A 28 -8.31 1.87 -6.47
CA VAL A 28 -8.86 1.05 -5.38
C VAL A 28 -8.74 -0.44 -5.71
N SER A 29 -9.17 -0.86 -6.90
CA SER A 29 -9.06 -2.27 -7.32
C SER A 29 -7.61 -2.76 -7.37
N ARG A 30 -6.67 -1.92 -7.83
CA ARG A 30 -5.24 -2.25 -7.84
C ARG A 30 -4.67 -2.37 -6.43
N PHE A 31 -5.06 -1.45 -5.54
CA PHE A 31 -4.62 -1.43 -4.15
C PHE A 31 -5.11 -2.68 -3.41
N GLU A 32 -6.38 -3.05 -3.56
CA GLU A 32 -6.94 -4.26 -2.92
C GLU A 32 -6.34 -5.57 -3.48
N ALA A 33 -6.06 -5.60 -4.78
CA ALA A 33 -5.45 -6.77 -5.43
C ALA A 33 -3.94 -6.92 -5.15
N ARG A 34 -3.31 -5.91 -4.56
CA ARG A 34 -1.87 -5.94 -4.27
C ARG A 34 -1.55 -7.05 -3.27
N LYS A 35 -0.59 -7.88 -3.65
CA LYS A 35 0.05 -8.89 -2.80
C LYS A 35 1.56 -8.73 -2.92
N ARG A 36 2.30 -8.84 -1.82
CA ARG A 36 3.77 -8.85 -1.85
C ARG A 36 4.26 -10.11 -2.55
N HIS A 37 5.22 -9.96 -3.46
CA HIS A 37 5.85 -11.10 -4.10
C HIS A 37 6.93 -11.70 -3.20
N PRO A 38 7.13 -13.04 -3.20
CA PRO A 38 8.24 -13.65 -2.47
C PRO A 38 9.58 -13.08 -2.95
N GLY A 39 10.38 -12.53 -2.03
CA GLY A 39 11.68 -11.92 -2.35
C GLY A 39 11.62 -10.45 -2.76
N GLU A 40 10.44 -9.83 -2.77
CA GLU A 40 10.31 -8.38 -2.91
C GLU A 40 10.76 -7.68 -1.62
N SER A 41 11.59 -6.62 -1.73
CA SER A 41 12.01 -5.83 -0.57
C SER A 41 10.80 -5.13 0.07
N ILE A 42 10.86 -4.96 1.38
CA ILE A 42 9.77 -4.32 2.11
C ILE A 42 9.67 -2.83 1.80
N ASP A 43 10.81 -2.13 1.65
CA ASP A 43 10.87 -0.69 1.32
C ASP A 43 10.14 -0.37 0.01
N GLY A 44 10.33 -1.23 -0.99
CA GLY A 44 9.68 -1.08 -2.30
C GLY A 44 8.18 -1.33 -2.24
N ASP A 45 7.73 -2.20 -1.33
CA ASP A 45 6.31 -2.44 -1.09
C ASP A 45 5.67 -1.30 -0.29
N GLU A 46 6.35 -0.75 0.72
CA GLU A 46 5.88 0.42 1.46
C GLU A 46 5.60 1.60 0.53
N ASP A 47 6.61 2.05 -0.24
CA ASP A 47 6.48 3.22 -1.10
C ASP A 47 5.36 3.03 -2.13
N SER A 48 5.25 1.81 -2.65
CA SER A 48 4.19 1.42 -3.57
C SER A 48 2.81 1.50 -2.91
N LEU A 49 2.64 0.94 -1.71
CA LEU A 49 1.38 0.96 -0.96
C LEU A 49 0.96 2.38 -0.58
N ARG A 50 1.88 3.22 -0.13
CA ARG A 50 1.58 4.63 0.20
C ARG A 50 1.15 5.41 -1.03
N GLN A 51 1.88 5.28 -2.15
CA GLN A 51 1.50 5.94 -3.41
C GLN A 51 0.15 5.44 -3.94
N MET A 52 -0.13 4.14 -3.84
CA MET A 52 -1.42 3.59 -4.26
C MET A 52 -2.56 4.06 -3.36
N ALA A 53 -2.37 4.12 -2.04
CA ALA A 53 -3.36 4.64 -1.10
C ALA A 53 -3.66 6.12 -1.36
N GLN A 54 -2.65 6.94 -1.63
CA GLN A 54 -2.83 8.36 -1.99
C GLN A 54 -3.65 8.54 -3.27
N LYS A 55 -3.43 7.68 -4.28
CA LYS A 55 -4.16 7.74 -5.55
C LYS A 55 -5.58 7.18 -5.43
N ALA A 56 -5.76 6.10 -4.66
CA ALA A 56 -7.05 5.45 -4.44
C ALA A 56 -7.98 6.24 -3.51
N PHE A 57 -7.41 6.95 -2.54
CA PHE A 57 -8.14 7.65 -1.48
C PHE A 57 -7.72 9.11 -1.36
N SER A 58 -7.61 9.81 -2.49
CA SER A 58 -7.15 11.21 -2.56
C SER A 58 -8.02 12.20 -1.79
N SER A 59 -9.26 11.84 -1.46
CA SER A 59 -10.17 12.63 -0.63
C SER A 59 -9.93 12.49 0.88
N LEU A 60 -9.15 11.49 1.31
CA LEU A 60 -8.84 11.25 2.72
C LEU A 60 -7.60 12.03 3.16
N GLY A 61 -7.50 12.31 4.45
CA GLY A 61 -6.27 12.86 5.04
C GLY A 61 -5.12 11.86 5.03
N THR A 62 -3.89 12.35 5.06
CA THR A 62 -2.66 11.54 5.00
C THR A 62 -2.60 10.45 6.07
N VAL A 63 -3.05 10.76 7.30
CA VAL A 63 -3.12 9.79 8.41
C VAL A 63 -4.05 8.63 8.09
N ALA A 64 -5.22 8.91 7.49
CA ALA A 64 -6.16 7.86 7.10
C ALA A 64 -5.63 7.03 5.92
N GLN A 65 -4.94 7.67 4.97
CA GLN A 65 -4.28 6.97 3.86
C GLN A 65 -3.18 6.02 4.36
N ASP A 66 -2.35 6.46 5.30
CA ASP A 66 -1.31 5.61 5.91
C ASP A 66 -1.92 4.46 6.70
N ALA A 67 -3.00 4.69 7.47
CA ALA A 67 -3.69 3.60 8.16
C ALA A 67 -4.28 2.56 7.20
N ILE A 68 -4.76 2.99 6.03
CA ILE A 68 -5.24 2.09 4.97
C ILE A 68 -4.05 1.32 4.35
N ALA A 69 -2.94 2.00 4.06
CA ALA A 69 -1.72 1.38 3.55
C ALA A 69 -1.16 0.34 4.54
N LEU A 70 -1.11 0.65 5.84
CA LEU A 70 -0.68 -0.26 6.89
C LEU A 70 -1.57 -1.50 6.99
N ASN A 71 -2.89 -1.32 6.91
CA ASN A 71 -3.83 -2.45 6.88
C ASN A 71 -3.63 -3.34 5.66
N GLN A 72 -3.27 -2.76 4.52
CA GLN A 72 -2.97 -3.53 3.31
C GLN A 72 -1.62 -4.26 3.43
N LEU A 73 -0.61 -3.62 4.03
CA LEU A 73 0.67 -4.26 4.35
C LEU A 73 0.46 -5.49 5.25
N TYR A 74 -0.39 -5.40 6.27
CA TYR A 74 -0.72 -6.53 7.15
C TYR A 74 -1.41 -7.71 6.47
N LYS A 75 -2.00 -7.51 5.29
CA LYS A 75 -2.53 -8.62 4.46
C LYS A 75 -1.45 -9.23 3.56
N ALA A 76 -0.38 -8.49 3.30
CA ALA A 76 0.69 -8.88 2.38
C ALA A 76 1.85 -9.62 3.07
N ILE A 77 2.02 -9.43 4.38
CA ILE A 77 3.08 -10.06 5.18
C ILE A 77 2.62 -11.34 5.89
N SER A 78 3.58 -12.10 6.44
CA SER A 78 3.29 -13.29 7.23
C SER A 78 2.59 -12.95 8.55
N LEU A 79 1.88 -13.93 9.11
CA LEU A 79 1.20 -13.76 10.38
C LEU A 79 2.17 -13.42 11.53
N GLU A 80 3.36 -14.03 11.53
CA GLU A 80 4.40 -13.77 12.53
C GLU A 80 4.89 -12.32 12.45
N MET A 81 5.18 -11.82 11.24
CA MET A 81 5.58 -10.42 11.04
C MET A 81 4.49 -9.46 11.50
N LYS A 82 3.23 -9.77 11.17
CA LYS A 82 2.08 -8.99 11.63
C LYS A 82 2.02 -8.91 13.16
N TYR A 83 2.22 -10.04 13.86
CA TYR A 83 2.25 -10.03 15.33
C TYR A 83 3.38 -9.16 15.88
N ARG A 84 4.58 -9.20 15.27
CA ARG A 84 5.69 -8.33 15.67
C ARG A 84 5.34 -6.84 15.52
N CYS A 85 4.69 -6.46 14.43
CA CYS A 85 4.24 -5.08 14.23
C CYS A 85 3.15 -4.68 15.23
N MET A 86 2.27 -5.60 15.62
CA MET A 86 1.25 -5.34 16.65
C MET A 86 1.85 -5.21 18.05
N ASP A 87 2.82 -6.06 18.41
CA ASP A 87 3.52 -6.02 19.69
C ASP A 87 4.33 -4.72 19.88
N THR A 88 4.76 -4.12 18.77
CA THR A 88 5.49 -2.83 18.75
C THR A 88 4.57 -1.63 18.55
N GLU A 89 3.25 -1.85 18.50
CA GLU A 89 2.21 -0.83 18.33
C GLU A 89 2.43 0.07 17.10
N CYS A 90 2.88 -0.49 15.96
CA CYS A 90 3.07 0.27 14.73
C CYS A 90 1.77 0.99 14.31
N LYS A 91 1.87 2.31 14.10
CA LYS A 91 0.79 3.19 13.63
C LYS A 91 1.02 3.66 12.20
N LEU A 92 2.27 3.65 11.75
CA LEU A 92 2.67 4.07 10.41
C LEU A 92 3.25 2.89 9.61
N VAL A 93 3.23 3.03 8.28
CA VAL A 93 3.82 2.02 7.39
C VAL A 93 5.33 1.92 7.62
N ALA A 94 6.03 3.05 7.70
CA ALA A 94 7.46 3.12 8.00
C ALA A 94 7.85 2.42 9.32
N GLU A 95 7.02 2.53 10.36
CA GLU A 95 7.29 1.84 11.63
C GLU A 95 7.17 0.32 11.47
N ALA A 96 6.21 -0.14 10.66
CA ALA A 96 6.06 -1.55 10.35
C ALA A 96 7.19 -2.07 9.46
N ASP A 97 7.63 -1.27 8.49
CA ASP A 97 8.78 -1.53 7.61
C ASP A 97 10.05 -1.82 8.43
N ASP A 98 10.41 -0.90 9.33
CA ASP A 98 11.55 -1.06 10.25
C ASP A 98 11.49 -2.36 11.08
N VAL A 99 10.29 -2.78 11.49
CA VAL A 99 10.10 -4.00 12.29
C VAL A 99 10.23 -5.24 11.41
N ILE A 100 9.68 -5.21 10.21
CA ILE A 100 9.72 -6.32 9.26
C ILE A 100 11.15 -6.53 8.77
N GLU A 101 11.87 -5.47 8.39
CA GLU A 101 13.25 -5.57 7.93
C GLU A 101 14.14 -6.21 9.00
N ARG A 102 14.05 -5.75 10.25
CA ARG A 102 14.77 -6.33 11.39
C ARG A 102 14.41 -7.80 11.61
N TYR A 103 13.13 -8.15 11.49
CA TYR A 103 12.68 -9.53 11.63
C TYR A 103 13.25 -10.44 10.53
N GLU A 104 13.18 -10.00 9.26
CA GLU A 104 13.72 -10.72 8.11
C GLU A 104 15.23 -10.93 8.25
N ALA A 105 15.97 -9.92 8.70
CA ALA A 105 17.41 -10.03 8.96
C ALA A 105 17.74 -11.08 10.04
N VAL A 106 17.01 -11.10 11.15
CA VAL A 106 17.20 -12.09 12.23
C VAL A 106 16.87 -13.50 11.75
N MET A 107 15.76 -13.66 11.01
CA MET A 107 15.35 -14.96 10.46
C MET A 107 16.38 -15.49 9.48
N TRP A 108 16.94 -14.63 8.64
CA TRP A 108 18.00 -15.01 7.72
C TRP A 108 19.24 -15.55 8.44
N ILE A 109 19.68 -14.87 9.50
CA ILE A 109 20.82 -15.31 10.34
C ILE A 109 20.54 -16.69 10.97
N ILE A 110 19.34 -16.89 11.51
CA ILE A 110 18.95 -18.17 12.13
C ILE A 110 18.97 -19.30 11.10
N MET A 111 18.40 -19.08 9.91
CA MET A 111 18.40 -20.07 8.84
C MET A 111 19.80 -20.44 8.37
N GLN A 112 20.73 -19.48 8.31
CA GLN A 112 22.13 -19.76 7.97
C GLN A 112 22.83 -20.59 9.04
N ARG A 113 22.61 -20.28 10.34
CA ARG A 113 23.22 -21.06 11.43
C ARG A 113 22.73 -22.51 11.46
N ASN A 114 21.43 -22.73 11.24
CA ASN A 114 20.87 -24.08 11.23
C ASN A 114 21.41 -24.92 10.06
N LYS A 115 21.60 -24.32 8.88
CA LYS A 115 22.24 -25.00 7.74
C LYS A 115 23.68 -25.41 8.02
N LEU A 116 24.42 -24.64 8.82
CA LEU A 116 25.79 -24.95 9.20
C LEU A 116 25.89 -26.01 10.31
N SER A 117 24.85 -26.21 11.12
CA SER A 117 24.82 -27.26 12.14
C SER A 117 24.40 -28.64 11.61
N GLU A 118 23.79 -28.68 10.42
CA GLU A 118 23.35 -29.91 9.75
C GLU A 118 24.36 -30.46 8.73
N ALA A 119 25.44 -29.70 8.47
CA ALA A 119 26.55 -30.06 7.57
C ALA A 119 27.77 -30.55 8.37
#